data_AF-A0A1S2HR86-F1
#
_entry.id   AF-A0A1S2HR86-F1
#
_cell.length_a   1.000
_cell.length_b   1.000
_cell.length_c   1.000
_cell.angle_alpha   90.00
_cell.angle_beta   90.00
_cell.angle_gamma   90.00
#
_symmetry.space_group_name_H-M   'P 1'
#
loop_
_entity.id
_entity.type
_entity.pdbx_description
1 polymer ?
#
loop_
_entity_poly.entity_id
_entity_poly.type
_entity_poly.pdbx_seq_one_letter_code
_entity_poly.pdbx_strand_id
1 'polypeptide(L)'
;MARKKKITIASAVCAAGLVALLATPAQAFGENGVSGFGPITGANGRVPTTPVPEPSPQRDSDGDGLLDDWESNGYDADGDGKVDVDLPAMGADPRHKDMFVETDYLPGMLPSTAVYDKAVAMFAKAPVSNPDGRDGIVLHLDAGDAGGAKYDLGGGSEVHRTDPIDVVDDVEAARDDNSDPDRRGIFRYMWWADSYGDTDSSGQAYMSGDVFLVTMGPTHWANASDDAKMGTFVHELGHTLGLGHGGGDAWVNYKPNYLSVMNYTFQIDGLETADGKAFWDYSDRKLPSLDERALDERKGLGPDAADFATYWITPSGYFKGSSGTADKPLDWNDDKSIGTAVEYDMSWDDEFQVLEGYDDWANISIPVEKAERAKPHVVSELTASEAADLSKGRERAAHAH
;
A
#
# COMPACT_ATOMS: atom_id res chain seq x y z
N MET A 1 23.15 30.99 -24.52
CA MET A 1 22.31 29.87 -25.00
C MET A 1 22.58 28.66 -24.12
N ALA A 2 21.85 28.53 -23.01
CA ALA A 2 21.89 27.34 -22.17
C ALA A 2 20.91 26.32 -22.76
N ARG A 3 21.40 25.13 -23.15
CA ARG A 3 20.54 24.02 -23.55
C ARG A 3 19.76 23.55 -22.32
N LYS A 4 18.46 23.81 -22.28
CA LYS A 4 17.54 23.15 -21.34
C LYS A 4 17.62 21.64 -21.62
N LYS A 5 18.16 20.85 -20.68
CA LYS A 5 18.01 19.40 -20.72
C LYS A 5 16.52 19.14 -20.46
N LYS A 6 15.82 18.61 -21.47
CA LYS A 6 14.50 18.00 -21.26
C LYS A 6 14.69 16.85 -20.28
N ILE A 7 13.81 16.77 -19.30
CA ILE A 7 13.65 15.58 -18.46
C ILE A 7 13.12 14.49 -19.40
N THR A 8 13.76 13.32 -19.38
CA THR A 8 13.27 12.12 -20.06
C THR A 8 12.61 11.29 -18.98
N ILE A 9 11.31 11.48 -18.77
CA ILE A 9 10.51 10.50 -18.04
C ILE A 9 10.34 9.35 -19.03
N ALA A 10 10.98 8.22 -18.75
CA ALA A 10 10.75 7.03 -19.55
C ALA A 10 9.39 6.49 -19.12
N SER A 11 8.34 6.73 -19.89
CA SER A 11 7.07 6.04 -19.71
C SER A 11 7.35 4.54 -19.77
N ALA A 12 7.30 3.87 -18.63
CA ALA A 12 7.30 2.42 -18.56
C ALA A 12 5.93 1.94 -19.07
N VAL A 13 5.72 2.00 -20.39
CA VAL A 13 4.55 1.42 -21.04
C VAL A 13 4.69 -0.09 -20.96
N CYS A 14 4.12 -0.69 -19.92
CA CYS A 14 3.93 -2.12 -19.85
C CYS A 14 2.69 -2.47 -20.69
N ALA A 15 2.91 -2.77 -21.97
CA ALA A 15 1.86 -3.23 -22.87
C ALA A 15 1.37 -4.64 -22.44
N ALA A 16 0.37 -4.71 -21.57
CA ALA A 16 -0.37 -5.94 -21.31
C ALA A 16 -1.53 -6.05 -22.29
N GLY A 17 -1.41 -6.99 -23.24
CA GLY A 17 -2.45 -7.28 -24.23
C GLY A 17 -3.77 -7.69 -23.57
N LEU A 18 -4.82 -6.94 -23.89
CA LEU A 18 -6.20 -7.18 -23.48
C LEU A 18 -6.69 -8.55 -24.04
N VAL A 19 -6.77 -9.57 -23.19
CA VAL A 19 -7.61 -10.76 -23.45
C VAL A 19 -8.84 -10.66 -22.57
N ALA A 20 -9.93 -10.16 -23.16
CA ALA A 20 -11.25 -10.18 -22.52
C ALA A 20 -11.72 -11.63 -22.37
N LEU A 21 -11.65 -12.18 -21.15
CA LEU A 21 -12.32 -13.42 -20.81
C LEU A 21 -13.72 -13.10 -20.28
N LEU A 22 -14.73 -13.28 -21.13
CA LEU A 22 -16.14 -13.23 -20.77
C LEU A 22 -16.44 -14.36 -19.78
N ALA A 23 -16.61 -14.02 -18.49
CA ALA A 23 -17.15 -14.95 -17.51
C ALA A 23 -18.65 -15.17 -17.80
N THR A 24 -19.01 -16.41 -18.14
CA THR A 24 -20.40 -16.89 -18.12
C THR A 24 -20.66 -17.56 -16.77
N PRO A 25 -21.88 -17.45 -16.20
CA PRO A 25 -22.15 -18.01 -14.88
C PRO A 25 -22.25 -19.54 -14.95
N ALA A 26 -21.51 -20.22 -14.08
CA ALA A 26 -21.53 -21.66 -13.94
C ALA A 26 -22.91 -22.14 -13.47
N GLN A 27 -23.53 -22.99 -14.29
CA GLN A 27 -24.71 -23.77 -13.95
C GLN A 27 -24.33 -24.92 -13.02
N ALA A 28 -25.13 -25.10 -11.97
CA ALA A 28 -25.09 -26.24 -11.07
C ALA A 28 -25.18 -27.56 -11.86
N PHE A 29 -24.21 -28.44 -11.66
CA PHE A 29 -24.26 -29.81 -12.16
C PHE A 29 -24.73 -30.75 -11.06
N GLY A 30 -25.83 -31.43 -11.39
CA GLY A 30 -26.49 -32.42 -10.57
C GLY A 30 -25.73 -33.74 -10.48
N GLU A 31 -26.21 -34.48 -9.49
CA GLU A 31 -25.91 -35.86 -9.13
C GLU A 31 -25.79 -36.78 -10.35
N ASN A 32 -24.76 -37.64 -10.32
CA ASN A 32 -24.81 -38.94 -10.99
C ASN A 32 -24.16 -39.99 -10.09
N GLY A 33 -24.97 -40.94 -9.64
CA GLY A 33 -24.53 -42.12 -8.94
C GLY A 33 -23.82 -43.12 -9.86
N VAL A 34 -23.03 -43.99 -9.25
CA VAL A 34 -22.73 -45.31 -9.78
C VAL A 34 -22.80 -46.33 -8.65
N SER A 35 -23.54 -47.39 -8.95
CA SER A 35 -23.92 -48.52 -8.14
C SER A 35 -22.77 -49.50 -7.84
N GLY A 36 -22.82 -50.09 -6.64
CA GLY A 36 -22.86 -51.55 -6.53
C GLY A 36 -21.76 -52.22 -5.71
N PHE A 37 -22.09 -52.64 -4.47
CA PHE A 37 -21.75 -53.96 -3.93
C PHE A 37 -22.88 -54.43 -3.00
N GLY A 38 -23.25 -55.71 -3.13
CA GLY A 38 -24.46 -56.33 -2.58
C GLY A 38 -24.48 -56.60 -1.06
N PRO A 39 -25.54 -57.27 -0.56
CA PRO A 39 -25.95 -57.19 0.84
C PRO A 39 -25.22 -58.23 1.70
N ILE A 40 -24.79 -57.81 2.88
CA ILE A 40 -24.50 -58.69 4.02
C ILE A 40 -25.31 -58.22 5.22
N THR A 41 -26.18 -59.11 5.65
CA THR A 41 -27.11 -58.97 6.77
C THR A 41 -26.39 -59.06 8.12
N GLY A 42 -26.73 -58.15 9.03
CA GLY A 42 -26.76 -58.42 10.47
C GLY A 42 -25.71 -57.71 11.33
N ALA A 43 -26.13 -56.67 12.05
CA ALA A 43 -26.07 -56.56 13.52
C ALA A 43 -26.32 -55.11 13.95
N ASN A 44 -27.33 -54.91 14.79
CA ASN A 44 -27.67 -53.65 15.42
C ASN A 44 -26.55 -53.18 16.36
N GLY A 45 -25.97 -52.01 16.08
CA GLY A 45 -25.05 -51.31 16.97
C GLY A 45 -25.02 -49.83 16.63
N ARG A 46 -26.09 -49.10 16.97
CA ARG A 46 -26.13 -47.63 16.83
C ARG A 46 -25.27 -47.03 17.95
N VAL A 47 -23.99 -46.75 17.65
CA VAL A 47 -23.19 -45.84 18.46
C VAL A 47 -23.86 -44.47 18.34
N PRO A 48 -24.25 -43.81 19.45
CA PRO A 48 -24.70 -42.43 19.37
C PRO A 48 -23.47 -41.57 19.08
N THR A 49 -23.28 -41.19 17.81
CA THR A 49 -22.41 -40.06 17.48
C THR A 49 -23.12 -38.81 17.97
N THR A 50 -22.73 -38.30 19.13
CA THR A 50 -23.01 -36.90 19.47
C THR A 50 -22.48 -36.05 18.31
N PRO A 51 -23.28 -35.18 17.68
CA PRO A 51 -22.73 -34.20 16.77
C PRO A 51 -21.70 -33.41 17.57
N VAL A 52 -20.46 -33.39 17.10
CA VAL A 52 -19.51 -32.37 17.55
C VAL A 52 -20.21 -31.04 17.25
N PRO A 53 -20.35 -30.12 18.22
CA PRO A 53 -20.95 -28.83 17.92
C PRO A 53 -20.14 -28.20 16.80
N GLU A 54 -20.82 -27.84 15.71
CA GLU A 54 -20.26 -26.96 14.67
C GLU A 54 -19.60 -25.76 15.38
N PRO A 55 -18.37 -25.37 15.04
CA PRO A 55 -17.74 -24.21 15.64
C PRO A 55 -18.68 -23.02 15.44
N SER A 56 -18.94 -22.29 16.52
CA SER A 56 -19.62 -21.00 16.44
C SER A 56 -18.93 -20.14 15.39
N PRO A 57 -19.67 -19.35 14.58
CA PRO A 57 -19.03 -18.42 13.65
C PRO A 57 -18.07 -17.55 14.46
N GLN A 58 -16.78 -17.68 14.15
CA GLN A 58 -15.73 -16.94 14.84
C GLN A 58 -15.96 -15.45 14.59
N ARG A 59 -15.98 -14.68 15.67
CA ARG A 59 -16.34 -13.26 15.64
C ARG A 59 -15.08 -12.43 15.43
N ASP A 60 -15.17 -11.47 14.53
CA ASP A 60 -14.23 -10.37 14.34
C ASP A 60 -15.07 -9.09 14.51
N SER A 61 -14.85 -8.39 15.61
CA SER A 61 -15.67 -7.27 16.04
C SER A 61 -15.45 -5.99 15.27
N ASP A 62 -14.18 -5.70 14.96
CA ASP A 62 -13.77 -4.44 14.37
C ASP A 62 -13.49 -4.58 12.88
N GLY A 63 -13.32 -5.80 12.38
CA GLY A 63 -13.21 -6.14 10.97
C GLY A 63 -11.79 -5.96 10.44
N ASP A 64 -10.75 -6.17 11.25
CA ASP A 64 -9.35 -6.17 10.79
C ASP A 64 -8.87 -7.53 10.25
N GLY A 65 -9.68 -8.60 10.42
CA GLY A 65 -9.35 -9.95 9.98
C GLY A 65 -8.68 -10.82 11.05
N LEU A 66 -8.49 -10.29 12.25
CA LEU A 66 -8.15 -11.05 13.44
C LEU A 66 -9.44 -11.41 14.18
N LEU A 67 -9.47 -12.61 14.77
CA LEU A 67 -10.66 -13.05 15.49
C LEU A 67 -10.58 -12.57 16.93
N ASP A 68 -11.73 -12.18 17.51
CA ASP A 68 -11.84 -11.72 18.89
C ASP A 68 -11.16 -12.69 19.87
N ASP A 69 -11.30 -14.00 19.61
CA ASP A 69 -10.72 -15.06 20.44
C ASP A 69 -9.18 -15.09 20.32
N TRP A 70 -8.63 -14.84 19.13
CA TRP A 70 -7.19 -14.77 18.90
C TRP A 70 -6.59 -13.55 19.59
N GLU A 71 -7.23 -12.39 19.46
CA GLU A 71 -6.78 -11.14 20.06
C GLU A 71 -6.93 -11.14 21.59
N SER A 72 -7.89 -11.89 22.13
CA SER A 72 -8.11 -12.00 23.58
C SER A 72 -7.30 -13.09 24.26
N ASN A 73 -7.01 -14.20 23.57
CA ASN A 73 -6.43 -15.41 24.18
C ASN A 73 -5.14 -15.92 23.50
N GLY A 74 -4.73 -15.30 22.39
CA GLY A 74 -3.67 -15.80 21.53
C GLY A 74 -4.20 -16.73 20.43
N TYR A 75 -3.41 -16.85 19.36
CA TYR A 75 -3.67 -17.79 18.27
C TYR A 75 -2.93 -19.10 18.52
N ASP A 76 -3.69 -20.20 18.50
CA ASP A 76 -3.23 -21.59 18.56
C ASP A 76 -3.41 -22.16 17.15
N ALA A 77 -2.29 -22.31 16.43
CA ALA A 77 -2.28 -22.58 15.00
C ALA A 77 -2.52 -24.06 14.70
N ASP A 78 -2.02 -24.96 15.56
CA ASP A 78 -2.12 -26.42 15.38
C ASP A 78 -3.23 -27.08 16.21
N GLY A 79 -3.86 -26.33 17.11
CA GLY A 79 -4.96 -26.77 17.95
C GLY A 79 -4.52 -27.67 19.10
N ASP A 80 -3.25 -27.63 19.51
CA ASP A 80 -2.72 -28.44 20.61
C ASP A 80 -3.06 -27.88 22.01
N GLY A 81 -3.66 -26.68 22.06
CA GLY A 81 -4.04 -25.97 23.29
C GLY A 81 -2.93 -25.06 23.85
N LYS A 82 -1.83 -24.88 23.12
CA LYS A 82 -0.76 -23.92 23.42
C LYS A 82 -0.88 -22.74 22.46
N VAL A 83 -0.64 -21.54 22.97
CA VAL A 83 -0.57 -20.34 22.14
C VAL A 83 0.73 -20.37 21.33
N ASP A 84 0.61 -20.14 20.02
CA ASP A 84 1.74 -20.03 19.08
C ASP A 84 2.02 -18.56 18.75
N VAL A 85 0.98 -17.73 18.60
CA VAL A 85 1.11 -16.27 18.44
C VAL A 85 0.34 -15.54 19.54
N ASP A 86 1.06 -14.88 20.45
CA ASP A 86 0.50 -14.16 21.60
C ASP A 86 0.07 -12.73 21.24
N LEU A 87 -0.96 -12.61 20.39
CA LEU A 87 -1.57 -11.33 20.01
C LEU A 87 -1.97 -10.44 21.21
N PRO A 88 -2.55 -10.96 22.31
CA PRO A 88 -2.83 -10.14 23.48
C PRO A 88 -1.57 -9.50 24.06
N ALA A 89 -0.45 -10.24 24.14
CA ALA A 89 0.82 -9.70 24.62
C ALA A 89 1.45 -8.69 23.65
N MET A 90 1.19 -8.83 22.35
CA MET A 90 1.61 -7.85 21.34
C MET A 90 0.73 -6.59 21.33
N GLY A 91 -0.45 -6.65 21.97
CA GLY A 91 -1.31 -5.50 22.21
C GLY A 91 -2.53 -5.42 21.28
N ALA A 92 -2.94 -6.54 20.68
CA ALA A 92 -4.18 -6.61 19.91
C ALA A 92 -5.41 -6.31 20.80
N ASP A 93 -6.43 -5.67 20.23
CA ASP A 93 -7.69 -5.33 20.89
C ASP A 93 -8.87 -5.68 19.98
N PRO A 94 -9.74 -6.64 20.38
CA PRO A 94 -10.95 -7.03 19.65
C PRO A 94 -11.98 -5.91 19.41
N ARG A 95 -11.66 -4.66 19.63
CA ARG A 95 -12.56 -3.52 19.47
C ARG A 95 -11.87 -2.35 18.79
N HIS A 96 -10.62 -2.52 18.35
CA HIS A 96 -9.83 -1.48 17.73
C HIS A 96 -8.85 -2.10 16.74
N LYS A 97 -9.07 -1.84 15.45
CA LYS A 97 -8.33 -2.44 14.35
C LYS A 97 -6.82 -2.45 14.58
N ASP A 98 -6.25 -3.63 14.45
CA ASP A 98 -4.83 -3.89 14.50
C ASP A 98 -4.29 -4.28 13.12
N MET A 99 -3.03 -3.95 12.88
CA MET A 99 -2.32 -4.42 11.69
C MET A 99 -0.89 -4.77 12.05
N PHE A 100 -0.47 -5.98 11.72
CA PHE A 100 0.85 -6.50 12.04
C PHE A 100 1.74 -6.56 10.81
N VAL A 101 2.97 -6.06 10.93
CA VAL A 101 4.01 -6.14 9.90
C VAL A 101 5.31 -6.64 10.51
N GLU A 102 5.82 -7.73 9.97
CA GLU A 102 7.15 -8.24 10.25
C GLU A 102 8.12 -7.70 9.19
N THR A 103 9.17 -7.04 9.66
CA THR A 103 10.15 -6.35 8.84
C THR A 103 11.50 -7.02 8.98
N ASP A 104 11.79 -7.89 8.03
CA ASP A 104 13.12 -8.43 7.83
C ASP A 104 13.98 -7.45 7.04
N TYR A 105 15.29 -7.64 7.06
CA TYR A 105 16.20 -6.70 6.40
C TYR A 105 17.48 -7.37 5.94
N LEU A 106 18.01 -6.90 4.81
CA LEU A 106 19.35 -7.25 4.38
C LEU A 106 20.41 -6.51 5.22
N PRO A 107 21.66 -7.02 5.27
CA PRO A 107 22.72 -6.42 6.06
C PRO A 107 22.90 -4.93 5.82
N GLY A 108 22.77 -4.15 6.90
CA GLY A 108 22.90 -2.68 6.87
C GLY A 108 21.74 -1.92 6.23
N MET A 109 20.62 -2.59 5.89
CA MET A 109 19.47 -1.96 5.23
C MET A 109 18.35 -1.56 6.20
N LEU A 110 18.35 -2.06 7.44
CA LEU A 110 17.37 -1.69 8.46
C LEU A 110 17.31 -0.15 8.62
N PRO A 111 16.12 0.46 8.56
CA PRO A 111 15.97 1.90 8.74
C PRO A 111 16.18 2.31 10.21
N SER A 112 16.24 3.62 10.46
CA SER A 112 16.13 4.11 11.84
C SER A 112 14.71 3.87 12.38
N THR A 113 14.58 3.76 13.70
CA THR A 113 13.27 3.62 14.36
C THR A 113 12.35 4.84 14.16
N ALA A 114 12.87 5.98 13.68
CA ALA A 114 12.05 7.14 13.35
C ALA A 114 11.12 6.89 12.15
N VAL A 115 11.49 5.97 11.24
CA VAL A 115 10.63 5.51 10.14
C VAL A 115 9.39 4.82 10.71
N TYR A 116 9.61 3.89 11.63
CA TYR A 116 8.55 3.14 12.31
C TYR A 116 7.68 4.06 13.19
N ASP A 117 8.28 4.97 13.94
CA ASP A 117 7.54 5.94 14.77
C ASP A 117 6.55 6.77 13.95
N LYS A 118 6.95 7.19 12.75
CA LYS A 118 6.10 7.97 11.84
C LYS A 118 4.98 7.13 11.23
N ALA A 119 5.28 5.91 10.78
CA ALA A 119 4.26 5.01 10.25
C ALA A 119 3.20 4.69 11.31
N VAL A 120 3.61 4.32 12.54
CA VAL A 120 2.68 4.09 13.66
C VAL A 120 1.83 5.34 13.94
N ALA A 121 2.43 6.53 13.94
CA ALA A 121 1.71 7.78 14.19
C ALA A 121 0.74 8.17 13.06
N MET A 122 1.01 7.77 11.81
CA MET A 122 0.10 7.95 10.67
C MET A 122 -1.15 7.07 10.84
N PHE A 123 -0.97 5.75 11.01
CA PHE A 123 -2.10 4.82 11.15
C PHE A 123 -2.93 5.08 12.42
N ALA A 124 -2.31 5.50 13.53
CA ALA A 124 -3.03 5.86 14.75
C ALA A 124 -3.96 7.09 14.58
N LYS A 125 -3.81 7.86 13.49
CA LYS A 125 -4.68 9.01 13.16
C LYS A 125 -5.61 8.74 11.98
N ALA A 126 -5.56 7.54 11.39
CA ALA A 126 -6.40 7.18 10.27
C ALA A 126 -7.88 7.44 10.62
N PRO A 127 -8.68 8.02 9.72
CA PRO A 127 -10.10 8.31 9.93
C PRO A 127 -10.97 7.04 9.80
N VAL A 128 -10.55 5.96 10.46
CA VAL A 128 -11.19 4.65 10.44
C VAL A 128 -11.82 4.41 11.80
N SER A 129 -13.15 4.29 11.84
CA SER A 129 -13.89 4.13 13.10
C SER A 129 -13.89 2.70 13.61
N ASN A 130 -13.84 2.56 14.93
CA ASN A 130 -13.80 1.27 15.62
C ASN A 130 -14.98 1.07 16.60
N PRO A 131 -15.30 -0.18 16.97
CA PRO A 131 -16.32 -0.51 17.97
C PRO A 131 -16.11 0.15 19.33
N ASP A 132 -14.88 0.47 19.71
CA ASP A 132 -14.54 1.18 20.94
C ASP A 132 -14.83 2.68 20.94
N GLY A 133 -15.21 3.24 19.78
CA GLY A 133 -15.53 4.65 19.60
C GLY A 133 -14.33 5.57 19.39
N ARG A 134 -13.12 5.02 19.19
CA ARG A 134 -11.92 5.77 18.79
C ARG A 134 -11.63 5.50 17.32
N ASP A 135 -11.29 6.54 16.57
CA ASP A 135 -10.76 6.36 15.22
C ASP A 135 -9.27 5.94 15.29
N GLY A 136 -8.78 5.31 14.22
CA GLY A 136 -7.39 4.91 14.04
C GLY A 136 -7.22 3.42 13.76
N ILE A 137 -5.98 3.04 13.45
CA ILE A 137 -5.52 1.66 13.34
C ILE A 137 -4.23 1.57 14.17
N VAL A 138 -4.09 0.54 14.99
CA VAL A 138 -2.84 0.27 15.70
C VAL A 138 -1.93 -0.55 14.77
N LEU A 139 -0.88 0.10 14.27
CA LEU A 139 0.14 -0.57 13.47
C LEU A 139 1.22 -1.15 14.39
N HIS A 140 1.29 -2.48 14.42
CA HIS A 140 2.31 -3.26 15.13
C HIS A 140 3.44 -3.62 14.18
N LEU A 141 4.64 -3.12 14.48
CA LEU A 141 5.84 -3.36 13.67
C LEU A 141 6.83 -4.22 14.43
N ASP A 142 7.39 -5.22 13.75
CA ASP A 142 8.36 -6.14 14.31
C ASP A 142 9.63 -6.21 13.45
N ALA A 143 10.71 -5.62 13.95
CA ALA A 143 12.05 -5.69 13.37
C ALA A 143 13.01 -6.50 14.26
N GLY A 144 12.46 -7.29 15.19
CA GLY A 144 13.18 -8.08 16.18
C GLY A 144 14.09 -7.25 17.08
N ASP A 145 15.07 -7.94 17.66
CA ASP A 145 16.07 -7.36 18.58
C ASP A 145 16.71 -6.06 18.04
N ALA A 146 16.93 -5.98 16.72
CA ALA A 146 17.58 -4.83 16.09
C ALA A 146 16.68 -3.58 16.00
N GLY A 147 15.36 -3.77 15.97
CA GLY A 147 14.37 -2.68 16.15
C GLY A 147 14.32 -2.13 17.56
N GLY A 148 14.91 -2.85 18.51
CA GLY A 148 14.84 -2.58 19.95
C GLY A 148 13.48 -2.94 20.54
N ALA A 149 13.39 -2.96 21.88
CA ALA A 149 12.24 -3.49 22.63
C ALA A 149 10.86 -2.91 22.30
N LYS A 150 10.78 -1.79 21.55
CA LYS A 150 9.51 -1.22 21.07
C LYS A 150 8.98 -1.95 19.83
N TYR A 151 9.88 -2.45 18.99
CA TYR A 151 9.60 -3.06 17.69
C TYR A 151 10.14 -4.48 17.64
N ASP A 152 9.99 -5.20 18.75
CA ASP A 152 10.39 -6.59 18.90
C ASP A 152 9.18 -7.35 19.41
N LEU A 153 8.51 -8.05 18.49
CA LEU A 153 7.36 -8.92 18.75
C LEU A 153 7.75 -10.39 18.53
N GLY A 154 9.05 -10.71 18.61
CA GLY A 154 9.59 -12.08 18.53
C GLY A 154 9.84 -12.62 17.12
N GLY A 155 9.60 -11.83 16.07
CA GLY A 155 10.02 -12.09 14.68
C GLY A 155 11.05 -11.05 14.23
N GLY A 156 11.19 -10.84 12.92
CA GLY A 156 12.06 -9.80 12.36
C GLY A 156 13.56 -10.11 12.49
N SER A 157 14.27 -10.20 11.39
CA SER A 157 15.69 -10.58 11.43
C SER A 157 16.53 -10.05 10.27
N GLU A 158 17.86 -10.07 10.47
CA GLU A 158 18.80 -9.84 9.37
C GLU A 158 18.85 -11.08 8.49
N VAL A 159 18.39 -10.96 7.24
CA VAL A 159 18.41 -12.03 6.25
C VAL A 159 19.75 -12.06 5.52
N HIS A 160 20.50 -13.15 5.72
CA HIS A 160 21.77 -13.37 5.04
C HIS A 160 21.57 -14.19 3.75
N ARG A 161 21.42 -13.51 2.62
CA ARG A 161 21.46 -14.13 1.28
C ARG A 161 22.68 -13.71 0.48
N THR A 162 23.09 -14.55 -0.48
CA THR A 162 24.28 -14.30 -1.34
C THR A 162 23.93 -14.04 -2.80
N ASP A 163 22.73 -14.43 -3.19
CA ASP A 163 22.13 -14.20 -4.49
C ASP A 163 21.32 -12.88 -4.49
N PRO A 164 21.30 -12.14 -5.61
CA PRO A 164 20.48 -10.95 -5.76
C PRO A 164 18.98 -11.25 -5.58
N ILE A 165 18.23 -10.23 -5.17
CA ILE A 165 16.77 -10.23 -5.26
C ILE A 165 16.42 -9.84 -6.69
N ASP A 166 15.64 -10.65 -7.40
CA ASP A 166 15.16 -10.33 -8.75
C ASP A 166 13.83 -9.57 -8.70
N VAL A 167 12.91 -9.97 -7.81
CA VAL A 167 11.56 -9.39 -7.61
C VAL A 167 11.04 -9.73 -6.20
N VAL A 168 9.89 -9.16 -5.82
CA VAL A 168 9.18 -9.47 -4.56
C VAL A 168 8.83 -10.95 -4.37
N ASP A 169 8.71 -11.74 -5.45
CA ASP A 169 8.52 -13.20 -5.37
C ASP A 169 9.64 -13.91 -4.59
N ASP A 170 10.86 -13.37 -4.60
CA ASP A 170 11.97 -13.93 -3.84
C ASP A 170 11.84 -13.66 -2.33
N VAL A 171 11.11 -12.60 -1.93
CA VAL A 171 10.81 -12.29 -0.53
C VAL A 171 9.75 -13.27 -0.02
N GLU A 172 8.68 -13.47 -0.79
CA GLU A 172 7.64 -14.44 -0.47
C GLU A 172 8.21 -15.87 -0.40
N ALA A 173 9.03 -16.26 -1.38
CA ALA A 173 9.66 -17.59 -1.40
C ALA A 173 10.60 -17.83 -0.20
N ALA A 174 11.22 -16.78 0.34
CA ALA A 174 12.11 -16.88 1.48
C ALA A 174 11.38 -16.79 2.83
N ARG A 175 10.08 -16.47 2.85
CA ARG A 175 9.32 -16.26 4.10
C ARG A 175 9.34 -17.48 5.03
N ASP A 176 9.16 -18.69 4.50
CA ASP A 176 9.16 -19.93 5.29
C ASP A 176 10.49 -20.20 6.02
N ASP A 177 11.59 -19.70 5.48
CA ASP A 177 12.92 -19.90 6.07
C ASP A 177 13.28 -18.82 7.11
N ASN A 178 12.56 -17.69 7.13
CA ASN A 178 12.94 -16.51 7.90
C ASN A 178 11.84 -16.01 8.87
N SER A 179 10.59 -16.44 8.69
CA SER A 179 9.45 -16.09 9.53
C SER A 179 8.75 -17.34 10.05
N ASP A 180 8.15 -17.25 11.23
CA ASP A 180 7.37 -18.35 11.80
C ASP A 180 6.10 -18.60 10.93
N PRO A 181 5.88 -19.82 10.41
CA PRO A 181 4.72 -20.11 9.58
C PRO A 181 3.38 -19.85 10.28
N ASP A 182 3.32 -19.88 11.62
CA ASP A 182 2.10 -19.63 12.39
C ASP A 182 1.69 -18.15 12.37
N ARG A 183 2.58 -17.26 11.94
CA ARG A 183 2.31 -15.82 11.74
C ARG A 183 1.65 -15.51 10.40
N ARG A 184 1.50 -16.50 9.51
CA ARG A 184 0.83 -16.33 8.22
C ARG A 184 -0.66 -16.00 8.34
N GLY A 185 -1.09 -15.01 7.57
CA GLY A 185 -2.47 -14.51 7.65
C GLY A 185 -2.75 -13.66 8.88
N ILE A 186 -1.71 -13.30 9.65
CA ILE A 186 -1.74 -12.34 10.76
C ILE A 186 -0.77 -11.20 10.41
N PHE A 187 0.48 -11.54 10.13
CA PHE A 187 1.52 -10.59 9.76
C PHE A 187 1.60 -10.42 8.25
N ARG A 188 1.64 -9.16 7.80
CA ARG A 188 2.28 -8.81 6.55
C ARG A 188 3.79 -8.96 6.71
N TYR A 189 4.47 -9.44 5.68
CA TYR A 189 5.90 -9.75 5.72
C TYR A 189 6.64 -8.91 4.69
N MET A 190 7.74 -8.27 5.09
CA MET A 190 8.46 -7.38 4.21
C MET A 190 9.95 -7.36 4.44
N TRP A 191 10.69 -6.99 3.39
CA TRP A 191 12.13 -6.82 3.45
C TRP A 191 12.56 -5.38 3.20
N TRP A 192 13.48 -4.88 4.02
CA TRP A 192 14.35 -3.75 3.67
C TRP A 192 15.59 -4.25 2.92
N ALA A 193 15.75 -3.81 1.68
CA ALA A 193 16.85 -4.25 0.82
C ALA A 193 17.53 -3.08 0.11
N ASP A 194 18.66 -3.37 -0.54
CA ASP A 194 19.42 -2.34 -1.25
C ASP A 194 18.81 -1.99 -2.61
N SER A 195 18.52 -3.01 -3.40
CA SER A 195 17.98 -2.97 -4.76
C SER A 195 17.40 -4.34 -5.11
N TYR A 196 16.60 -4.39 -6.18
CA TYR A 196 16.20 -5.66 -6.81
C TYR A 196 16.39 -5.57 -8.33
N GLY A 197 16.63 -6.71 -8.96
CA GLY A 197 16.93 -6.80 -10.39
C GLY A 197 17.99 -5.80 -10.84
N ASP A 198 17.84 -5.30 -12.08
CA ASP A 198 18.66 -4.23 -12.64
C ASP A 198 17.87 -2.90 -12.68
N THR A 199 17.25 -2.49 -11.57
CA THR A 199 16.42 -1.27 -11.49
C THR A 199 16.74 -0.39 -10.28
N ASP A 200 16.50 0.92 -10.42
CA ASP A 200 16.55 1.93 -9.37
C ASP A 200 15.18 2.20 -8.73
N SER A 201 14.25 1.25 -8.84
CA SER A 201 12.93 1.28 -8.19
C SER A 201 13.03 1.40 -6.66
N SER A 202 12.03 2.04 -6.05
CA SER A 202 11.92 2.24 -4.61
C SER A 202 11.38 1.01 -3.85
N GLY A 203 10.65 0.12 -4.52
CA GLY A 203 10.07 -1.06 -3.90
C GLY A 203 9.27 -1.91 -4.87
N GLN A 204 8.55 -2.89 -4.31
CA GLN A 204 7.52 -3.71 -4.96
C GLN A 204 6.60 -4.30 -3.91
N ALA A 205 5.31 -4.41 -4.23
CA ALA A 205 4.35 -5.06 -3.37
C ALA A 205 3.37 -5.95 -4.14
N TYR A 206 2.80 -6.92 -3.43
CA TYR A 206 1.63 -7.63 -3.91
C TYR A 206 0.37 -6.80 -3.66
N MET A 207 -0.31 -6.41 -4.73
CA MET A 207 -1.61 -5.74 -4.64
C MET A 207 -2.62 -6.61 -3.89
N SER A 208 -3.18 -6.07 -2.81
CA SER A 208 -4.07 -6.80 -1.89
C SER A 208 -3.49 -8.11 -1.35
N GLY A 209 -2.16 -8.22 -1.29
CA GLY A 209 -1.44 -9.34 -0.70
C GLY A 209 -0.94 -9.02 0.71
N ASP A 210 0.02 -9.80 1.19
CA ASP A 210 0.66 -9.60 2.50
C ASP A 210 2.18 -9.54 2.43
N VAL A 211 2.76 -9.47 1.22
CA VAL A 211 4.21 -9.33 1.02
C VAL A 211 4.59 -8.11 0.21
N PHE A 212 5.63 -7.43 0.67
CA PHE A 212 6.22 -6.29 -0.01
C PHE A 212 7.71 -6.13 0.27
N LEU A 213 8.36 -5.29 -0.51
CA LEU A 213 9.80 -5.08 -0.55
C LEU A 213 10.08 -3.59 -0.68
N VAL A 214 10.96 -3.05 0.15
CA VAL A 214 11.44 -1.67 0.04
C VAL A 214 12.92 -1.66 -0.30
N THR A 215 13.29 -1.02 -1.41
CA THR A 215 14.63 -1.03 -2.01
C THR A 215 15.26 0.35 -2.14
N MET A 216 15.32 1.06 -1.01
CA MET A 216 15.93 2.40 -0.93
C MET A 216 17.40 2.38 -0.53
N GLY A 217 18.18 1.46 -1.10
CA GLY A 217 19.57 1.24 -0.74
C GLY A 217 20.60 2.15 -1.39
N PRO A 218 21.84 2.12 -0.89
CA PRO A 218 22.95 2.89 -1.43
C PRO A 218 23.22 2.73 -2.94
N THR A 219 22.93 1.59 -3.55
CA THR A 219 23.25 1.33 -4.97
C THR A 219 22.59 2.35 -5.90
N HIS A 220 21.33 2.71 -5.63
CA HIS A 220 20.55 3.61 -6.47
C HIS A 220 20.04 4.85 -5.74
N TRP A 221 19.73 4.73 -4.45
CA TRP A 221 19.13 5.78 -3.64
C TRP A 221 20.13 6.48 -2.71
N ALA A 222 21.40 6.07 -2.74
CA ALA A 222 22.48 6.62 -1.92
C ALA A 222 22.08 6.69 -0.43
N ASN A 223 22.16 7.87 0.20
CA ASN A 223 21.75 8.10 1.58
C ASN A 223 20.28 8.54 1.63
N ALA A 224 19.35 7.69 1.19
CA ALA A 224 17.91 7.96 1.29
C ALA A 224 17.54 8.37 2.73
N SER A 225 16.79 9.48 2.86
CA SER A 225 16.38 9.99 4.17
C SER A 225 15.35 9.05 4.82
N ASP A 226 15.21 9.14 6.14
CA ASP A 226 14.14 8.43 6.85
C ASP A 226 12.75 8.87 6.37
N ASP A 227 12.60 10.10 5.89
CA ASP A 227 11.34 10.58 5.28
C ASP A 227 11.02 9.83 3.97
N ALA A 228 12.02 9.68 3.11
CA ALA A 228 11.87 8.95 1.85
C ALA A 228 11.57 7.46 2.09
N LYS A 229 12.27 6.85 3.05
CA LYS A 229 12.03 5.47 3.49
C LYS A 229 10.65 5.29 4.11
N MET A 230 10.21 6.24 4.94
CA MET A 230 8.88 6.23 5.53
C MET A 230 7.80 6.31 4.46
N GLY A 231 7.92 7.25 3.52
CA GLY A 231 6.96 7.40 2.43
C GLY A 231 6.87 6.16 1.57
N THR A 232 8.00 5.55 1.23
CA THR A 232 8.03 4.31 0.45
C THR A 232 7.49 3.12 1.24
N PHE A 233 7.82 2.97 2.52
CA PHE A 233 7.27 1.91 3.36
C PHE A 233 5.74 1.95 3.40
N VAL A 234 5.14 3.12 3.63
CA VAL A 234 3.68 3.24 3.64
C VAL A 234 3.07 3.18 2.24
N HIS A 235 3.83 3.49 1.18
CA HIS A 235 3.40 3.29 -0.20
C HIS A 235 3.25 1.79 -0.52
N GLU A 236 4.30 1.01 -0.28
CA GLU A 236 4.28 -0.43 -0.52
C GLU A 236 3.27 -1.15 0.38
N LEU A 237 3.17 -0.73 1.65
CA LEU A 237 2.12 -1.20 2.55
C LEU A 237 0.72 -0.86 2.00
N GLY A 238 0.54 0.30 1.38
CA GLY A 238 -0.73 0.71 0.77
C GLY A 238 -1.16 -0.20 -0.39
N HIS A 239 -0.22 -0.71 -1.18
CA HIS A 239 -0.50 -1.74 -2.18
C HIS A 239 -1.05 -3.03 -1.55
N THR A 240 -0.49 -3.47 -0.42
CA THR A 240 -1.03 -4.63 0.33
C THR A 240 -2.45 -4.38 0.88
N LEU A 241 -2.86 -3.12 0.99
CA LEU A 241 -4.20 -2.69 1.39
C LEU A 241 -5.15 -2.48 0.19
N GLY A 242 -4.68 -2.71 -1.04
CA GLY A 242 -5.47 -2.59 -2.27
C GLY A 242 -5.47 -1.20 -2.91
N LEU A 243 -4.58 -0.30 -2.48
CA LEU A 243 -4.45 1.03 -3.07
C LEU A 243 -3.49 0.98 -4.27
N GLY A 244 -3.83 1.62 -5.38
CA GLY A 244 -2.92 1.83 -6.52
C GLY A 244 -2.42 3.28 -6.61
N HIS A 245 -1.55 3.56 -7.59
CA HIS A 245 -0.86 4.86 -7.66
C HIS A 245 -1.78 6.06 -7.88
N GLY A 246 -2.91 5.83 -8.54
CA GLY A 246 -3.98 6.81 -8.75
C GLY A 246 -5.20 6.60 -7.86
N GLY A 247 -5.05 5.85 -6.76
CA GLY A 247 -6.15 5.39 -5.91
C GLY A 247 -6.93 4.30 -6.63
N GLY A 248 -8.21 4.55 -6.90
CA GLY A 248 -9.07 3.64 -7.68
C GLY A 248 -8.65 3.46 -9.14
N ASP A 249 -7.82 4.37 -9.66
CA ASP A 249 -7.21 4.27 -11.00
C ASP A 249 -5.78 3.76 -10.86
N ALA A 250 -5.61 2.47 -10.61
CA ALA A 250 -4.35 1.90 -10.10
C ALA A 250 -3.08 2.18 -10.95
N TRP A 251 -3.24 2.54 -12.22
CA TRP A 251 -2.18 2.72 -13.20
C TRP A 251 -1.87 4.18 -13.54
N VAL A 252 -2.69 5.10 -13.03
CA VAL A 252 -2.57 6.52 -13.39
C VAL A 252 -1.73 7.21 -12.34
N ASN A 253 -0.60 7.76 -12.77
CA ASN A 253 0.34 8.47 -11.92
C ASN A 253 0.13 9.98 -11.96
N TYR A 254 0.76 10.68 -11.01
CA TYR A 254 0.89 12.14 -10.99
C TYR A 254 -0.42 12.96 -10.90
N LYS A 255 -1.54 12.31 -10.59
CA LYS A 255 -2.86 12.96 -10.46
C LYS A 255 -2.84 14.10 -9.44
N PRO A 256 -2.96 15.37 -9.83
CA PRO A 256 -2.85 16.47 -8.87
C PRO A 256 -4.03 16.55 -7.92
N ASN A 257 -5.17 15.93 -8.26
CA ASN A 257 -6.34 15.81 -7.40
C ASN A 257 -6.36 14.52 -6.54
N TYR A 258 -5.26 13.77 -6.49
CA TYR A 258 -5.09 12.62 -5.61
C TYR A 258 -3.93 12.89 -4.65
N LEU A 259 -4.26 13.53 -3.53
CA LEU A 259 -3.32 13.94 -2.49
C LEU A 259 -3.10 12.75 -1.55
N SER A 260 -2.16 11.89 -1.90
CA SER A 260 -1.84 10.66 -1.16
C SER A 260 -0.38 10.28 -1.37
N VAL A 261 0.23 9.65 -0.37
CA VAL A 261 1.55 9.02 -0.50
C VAL A 261 1.59 7.93 -1.58
N MET A 262 0.44 7.36 -1.95
CA MET A 262 0.32 6.43 -3.08
C MET A 262 0.60 7.09 -4.43
N ASN A 263 0.50 8.40 -4.53
CA ASN A 263 0.85 9.13 -5.74
C ASN A 263 2.32 9.54 -5.70
N TYR A 264 3.08 9.21 -6.74
CA TYR A 264 4.52 9.50 -6.86
C TYR A 264 4.91 10.93 -6.58
N THR A 265 4.02 11.85 -6.89
CA THR A 265 4.20 13.28 -6.61
C THR A 265 4.48 13.56 -5.13
N PHE A 266 3.94 12.74 -4.24
CA PHE A 266 3.97 12.91 -2.78
C PHE A 266 4.71 11.78 -2.04
N GLN A 267 5.09 10.69 -2.70
CA GLN A 267 5.75 9.54 -2.06
C GLN A 267 7.01 9.95 -1.27
N ILE A 268 7.95 10.66 -1.91
CA ILE A 268 9.27 10.92 -1.32
C ILE A 268 9.31 12.20 -0.48
N ASP A 269 8.66 13.26 -0.96
CA ASP A 269 8.71 14.60 -0.35
C ASP A 269 7.45 14.93 0.49
N GLY A 270 6.51 14.01 0.59
CA GLY A 270 5.27 14.16 1.36
C GLY A 270 4.25 15.10 0.73
N LEU A 271 3.04 15.10 1.28
CA LEU A 271 2.01 16.10 1.04
C LEU A 271 2.40 17.39 1.77
N GLU A 272 2.27 18.54 1.11
CA GLU A 272 2.55 19.84 1.73
C GLU A 272 1.24 20.47 2.23
N THR A 273 1.17 20.72 3.53
CA THR A 273 0.06 21.47 4.16
C THR A 273 0.14 22.96 3.85
N ALA A 274 -0.95 23.68 4.07
CA ALA A 274 -1.04 25.12 3.88
C ALA A 274 0.02 25.94 4.66
N ASP A 275 0.60 25.39 5.73
CA ASP A 275 1.68 26.03 6.50
C ASP A 275 3.10 25.64 6.03
N GLY A 276 3.20 24.92 4.91
CA GLY A 276 4.45 24.52 4.27
C GLY A 276 5.11 23.28 4.89
N LYS A 277 4.42 22.55 5.78
CA LYS A 277 4.96 21.32 6.36
C LYS A 277 4.60 20.12 5.50
N ALA A 278 5.61 19.30 5.22
CA ALA A 278 5.45 17.98 4.65
C ALA A 278 4.91 17.00 5.70
N PHE A 279 3.98 16.15 5.28
CA PHE A 279 3.52 14.98 6.01
C PHE A 279 3.19 13.86 5.02
N TRP A 280 3.15 12.63 5.49
CA TRP A 280 2.84 11.46 4.68
C TRP A 280 1.57 10.84 5.23
N ASP A 281 0.59 10.69 4.36
CA ASP A 281 -0.72 10.14 4.68
C ASP A 281 -1.35 9.59 3.41
N TYR A 282 -2.34 8.72 3.57
CA TYR A 282 -3.24 8.39 2.48
C TYR A 282 -4.30 9.48 2.34
N SER A 283 -4.95 9.54 1.17
CA SER A 283 -6.03 10.48 0.95
C SER A 283 -7.23 10.14 1.85
N ASP A 284 -7.74 11.14 2.56
CA ASP A 284 -8.93 11.03 3.44
C ASP A 284 -10.20 11.56 2.76
N ARG A 285 -10.14 11.92 1.47
CA ARG A 285 -11.26 12.53 0.75
C ARG A 285 -11.16 12.37 -0.75
N LYS A 286 -12.33 12.27 -1.39
CA LYS A 286 -12.45 12.34 -2.85
C LYS A 286 -12.57 13.78 -3.33
N LEU A 287 -11.49 14.33 -3.88
CA LEU A 287 -11.51 15.65 -4.53
C LEU A 287 -12.24 15.63 -5.89
N PRO A 288 -12.67 16.79 -6.42
CA PRO A 288 -13.34 16.88 -7.73
C PRO A 288 -12.52 16.27 -8.87
N SER A 289 -13.20 15.60 -9.79
CA SER A 289 -12.57 15.05 -11.00
C SER A 289 -12.05 16.17 -11.91
N LEU A 290 -10.93 15.91 -12.58
CA LEU A 290 -10.32 16.81 -13.55
C LEU A 290 -10.49 16.21 -14.96
N ASP A 291 -11.24 16.89 -15.83
CA ASP A 291 -11.32 16.52 -17.25
C ASP A 291 -10.20 17.23 -18.00
N GLU A 292 -9.19 16.47 -18.43
CA GLU A 292 -8.01 17.00 -19.09
C GLU A 292 -8.32 17.66 -20.43
N ARG A 293 -9.50 17.42 -21.01
CA ARG A 293 -9.98 18.11 -22.22
C ARG A 293 -10.66 19.45 -21.93
N ALA A 294 -10.95 19.75 -20.68
CA ALA A 294 -11.78 20.89 -20.31
C ALA A 294 -11.54 21.38 -18.87
N LEU A 295 -10.27 21.57 -18.50
CA LEU A 295 -9.90 22.02 -17.15
C LEU A 295 -10.41 23.44 -16.88
N ASP A 296 -10.92 23.67 -15.67
CA ASP A 296 -11.32 24.99 -15.17
C ASP A 296 -10.34 25.47 -14.10
N GLU A 297 -9.29 26.14 -14.55
CA GLU A 297 -8.17 26.62 -13.73
C GLU A 297 -8.62 27.55 -12.61
N ARG A 298 -9.78 28.21 -12.73
CA ARG A 298 -10.31 29.10 -11.68
C ARG A 298 -10.71 28.34 -10.40
N LYS A 299 -11.00 27.05 -10.52
CA LYS A 299 -11.52 26.22 -9.41
C LYS A 299 -10.42 25.57 -8.59
N GLY A 300 -9.21 25.45 -9.14
CA GLY A 300 -8.19 24.56 -8.58
C GLY A 300 -8.76 23.17 -8.35
N LEU A 301 -8.53 22.65 -7.15
CA LEU A 301 -9.08 21.38 -6.66
C LEU A 301 -10.34 21.55 -5.79
N GLY A 302 -10.92 22.75 -5.75
CA GLY A 302 -12.11 23.04 -4.96
C GLY A 302 -11.86 23.22 -3.46
N PRO A 303 -12.90 23.59 -2.70
CA PRO A 303 -12.77 24.06 -1.31
C PRO A 303 -12.24 23.00 -0.33
N ASP A 304 -12.44 21.72 -0.61
CA ASP A 304 -11.98 20.62 0.25
C ASP A 304 -10.47 20.37 0.14
N ALA A 305 -9.77 21.12 -0.71
CA ALA A 305 -8.30 21.14 -0.81
C ALA A 305 -7.67 22.43 -0.24
N ALA A 306 -8.41 23.15 0.61
CA ALA A 306 -7.97 24.43 1.20
C ALA A 306 -6.90 24.28 2.31
N ASP A 307 -6.54 23.05 2.66
CA ASP A 307 -5.56 22.67 3.67
C ASP A 307 -4.23 22.16 3.08
N PHE A 308 -4.18 21.91 1.77
CA PHE A 308 -3.01 21.35 1.10
C PHE A 308 -2.57 22.15 -0.11
N ALA A 309 -1.28 22.10 -0.42
CA ALA A 309 -0.77 22.38 -1.75
C ALA A 309 -0.89 21.15 -2.65
N THR A 310 -0.83 21.34 -3.96
CA THR A 310 -0.70 20.27 -4.95
C THR A 310 0.44 20.56 -5.90
N TYR A 311 0.92 19.53 -6.59
CA TYR A 311 1.94 19.65 -7.62
C TYR A 311 1.51 18.90 -8.87
N TRP A 312 1.94 19.41 -10.02
CA TRP A 312 1.71 18.80 -11.32
C TRP A 312 2.92 19.03 -12.21
N ILE A 313 3.11 18.15 -13.19
CA ILE A 313 4.09 18.37 -14.25
C ILE A 313 3.54 19.44 -15.19
N THR A 314 4.35 20.40 -15.63
CA THR A 314 3.98 21.43 -16.63
C THR A 314 4.26 20.95 -18.06
N PRO A 315 3.71 21.57 -19.12
CA PRO A 315 4.03 21.15 -20.50
C PRO A 315 5.51 21.22 -20.85
N SER A 316 6.30 21.96 -20.05
CA SER A 316 7.74 22.05 -20.20
C SER A 316 8.53 20.87 -19.59
N GLY A 317 7.82 19.96 -18.91
CA GLY A 317 8.36 18.75 -18.29
C GLY A 317 8.94 18.93 -16.90
N TYR A 318 8.72 20.08 -16.25
CA TYR A 318 9.14 20.30 -14.86
C TYR A 318 7.91 20.37 -13.95
N PHE A 319 8.04 19.87 -12.72
CA PHE A 319 7.01 20.02 -11.69
C PHE A 319 6.85 21.48 -11.25
N LYS A 320 5.59 21.85 -11.01
CA LYS A 320 5.12 23.12 -10.47
C LYS A 320 4.20 22.83 -9.29
N GLY A 321 4.37 23.59 -8.21
CA GLY A 321 3.48 23.56 -7.05
C GLY A 321 2.42 24.66 -7.14
N SER A 322 1.31 24.47 -6.43
CA SER A 322 0.33 25.52 -6.22
C SER A 322 0.93 26.68 -5.45
N SER A 323 0.55 27.91 -5.82
CA SER A 323 0.94 29.10 -5.06
C SER A 323 0.05 29.23 -3.82
N GLY A 324 0.38 28.46 -2.78
CA GLY A 324 -0.46 28.28 -1.59
C GLY A 324 -1.38 27.08 -1.73
N THR A 325 -2.59 27.19 -1.21
CA THR A 325 -3.54 26.07 -1.12
C THR A 325 -4.15 25.73 -2.47
N ALA A 326 -4.46 24.45 -2.68
CA ALA A 326 -4.89 23.90 -3.95
C ALA A 326 -6.36 24.21 -4.30
N ASP A 327 -7.12 24.81 -3.38
CA ASP A 327 -8.46 25.35 -3.62
C ASP A 327 -8.46 26.67 -4.43
N LYS A 328 -7.30 27.28 -4.64
CA LYS A 328 -7.14 28.54 -5.38
C LYS A 328 -7.04 28.29 -6.88
N PRO A 329 -7.14 29.34 -7.73
CA PRO A 329 -6.89 29.19 -9.15
C PRO A 329 -5.48 28.62 -9.45
N LEU A 330 -5.40 27.60 -10.31
CA LEU A 330 -4.18 26.88 -10.68
C LEU A 330 -4.01 26.93 -12.21
N ASP A 331 -2.94 27.56 -12.66
CA ASP A 331 -2.52 27.64 -14.06
C ASP A 331 -1.83 26.32 -14.46
N TRP A 332 -2.67 25.36 -14.87
CA TRP A 332 -2.31 23.97 -15.14
C TRP A 332 -1.38 23.87 -16.35
N ASN A 333 -1.68 24.61 -17.42
CA ASN A 333 -0.89 24.57 -18.66
C ASN A 333 0.34 25.51 -18.64
N ASP A 334 0.56 26.24 -17.55
CA ASP A 334 1.69 27.16 -17.37
C ASP A 334 1.79 28.26 -18.44
N ASP A 335 0.64 28.69 -18.99
CA ASP A 335 0.57 29.76 -20.00
C ASP A 335 0.56 31.17 -19.40
N LYS A 336 0.57 31.26 -18.06
CA LYS A 336 0.55 32.48 -17.24
C LYS A 336 -0.79 33.20 -17.25
N SER A 337 -1.85 32.52 -17.64
CA SER A 337 -3.23 32.98 -17.54
C SER A 337 -4.09 31.94 -16.82
N ILE A 338 -5.31 32.31 -16.45
CA ILE A 338 -6.27 31.41 -15.83
C ILE A 338 -7.45 31.25 -16.78
N GLY A 339 -7.63 30.04 -17.30
CA GLY A 339 -8.65 29.64 -18.28
C GLY A 339 -9.78 28.79 -17.68
N THR A 340 -10.73 28.41 -18.54
CA THR A 340 -11.98 27.71 -18.12
C THR A 340 -12.36 26.53 -19.02
N ALA A 341 -11.47 26.16 -19.94
CA ALA A 341 -11.60 25.06 -20.90
C ALA A 341 -10.19 24.77 -21.44
N VAL A 342 -9.27 24.52 -20.51
CA VAL A 342 -7.86 24.29 -20.82
C VAL A 342 -7.67 22.81 -21.11
N GLU A 343 -7.09 22.50 -22.26
CA GLU A 343 -6.68 21.15 -22.62
C GLU A 343 -5.23 20.94 -22.15
N TYR A 344 -5.03 20.01 -21.22
CA TYR A 344 -3.71 19.62 -20.76
C TYR A 344 -3.72 18.22 -20.16
N ASP A 345 -2.82 17.36 -20.65
CA ASP A 345 -2.53 16.05 -20.07
C ASP A 345 -1.75 16.25 -18.76
N MET A 346 -2.43 15.98 -17.64
CA MET A 346 -1.91 16.14 -16.29
C MET A 346 -1.27 14.85 -15.77
N SER A 347 -1.74 13.68 -16.23
CA SER A 347 -1.17 12.37 -15.88
C SER A 347 0.14 12.05 -16.59
N TRP A 348 0.45 12.75 -17.68
CA TRP A 348 1.67 12.58 -18.48
C TRP A 348 1.80 11.18 -19.11
N ASP A 349 0.67 10.58 -19.46
CA ASP A 349 0.57 9.27 -20.09
C ASP A 349 0.26 9.34 -21.61
N ASP A 350 0.32 10.53 -22.20
CA ASP A 350 -0.01 10.82 -23.61
C ASP A 350 -1.50 10.54 -23.94
N GLU A 351 -2.36 10.36 -22.92
CA GLU A 351 -3.79 10.17 -23.07
C GLU A 351 -4.55 11.30 -22.37
N PHE A 352 -5.65 11.75 -22.98
CA PHE A 352 -6.58 12.66 -22.32
C PHE A 352 -7.69 11.85 -21.66
N GLN A 353 -7.91 12.08 -20.38
CA GLN A 353 -8.87 11.33 -19.57
C GLN A 353 -9.53 12.22 -18.51
N VAL A 354 -10.42 11.59 -17.73
CA VAL A 354 -10.99 12.20 -16.54
C VAL A 354 -10.27 11.60 -15.35
N LEU A 355 -9.52 12.43 -14.63
CA LEU A 355 -8.79 12.03 -13.43
C LEU A 355 -9.75 12.11 -12.24
N GLU A 356 -10.20 10.97 -11.74
CA GLU A 356 -11.10 10.91 -10.58
C GLU A 356 -10.33 11.10 -9.27
N GLY A 357 -10.79 11.95 -8.37
CA GLY A 357 -10.24 11.95 -7.00
C GLY A 357 -10.55 10.62 -6.28
N TYR A 358 -9.79 10.30 -5.23
CA TYR A 358 -9.96 9.06 -4.48
C TYR A 358 -9.73 9.26 -2.99
N ASP A 359 -10.55 8.60 -2.18
CA ASP A 359 -10.45 8.53 -0.72
C ASP A 359 -9.87 7.16 -0.37
N ASP A 360 -8.62 7.11 0.03
CA ASP A 360 -7.92 5.86 0.30
C ASP A 360 -8.41 5.22 1.58
N TRP A 361 -8.50 6.00 2.66
CA TRP A 361 -8.86 5.48 3.98
C TRP A 361 -10.26 4.85 3.99
N ALA A 362 -11.19 5.36 3.18
CA ALA A 362 -12.51 4.75 3.00
C ALA A 362 -12.51 3.46 2.17
N ASN A 363 -11.40 3.11 1.49
CA ASN A 363 -11.32 2.02 0.53
C ASN A 363 -10.15 1.03 0.77
N ILE A 364 -9.46 1.09 1.91
CA ILE A 364 -8.45 0.09 2.28
C ILE A 364 -9.07 -1.26 2.65
N SER A 365 -8.32 -2.34 2.41
CA SER A 365 -8.63 -3.70 2.85
C SER A 365 -7.55 -4.21 3.81
N ILE A 366 -7.86 -4.22 5.11
CA ILE A 366 -6.93 -4.66 6.16
C ILE A 366 -6.77 -6.18 6.24
N PRO A 367 -7.86 -7.00 6.18
CA PRO A 367 -7.74 -8.43 6.34
C PRO A 367 -6.77 -9.06 5.34
N VAL A 368 -5.91 -9.94 5.82
CA VAL A 368 -5.01 -10.72 4.98
C VAL A 368 -5.80 -11.90 4.41
N GLU A 369 -6.16 -11.88 3.12
CA GLU A 369 -6.83 -13.02 2.51
C GLU A 369 -5.89 -14.23 2.44
N LYS A 370 -6.22 -15.34 3.13
CA LYS A 370 -5.46 -16.61 3.12
C LYS A 370 -5.51 -17.39 1.79
N ALA A 371 -6.04 -16.81 0.70
CA ALA A 371 -6.38 -17.56 -0.51
C ALA A 371 -5.56 -17.14 -1.72
N GLU A 372 -4.89 -18.13 -2.31
CA GLU A 372 -4.37 -18.14 -3.68
C GLU A 372 -5.31 -17.37 -4.64
N ARG A 373 -4.92 -16.15 -5.03
CA ARG A 373 -5.48 -15.47 -6.19
C ARG A 373 -4.36 -15.01 -7.12
N ALA A 374 -4.71 -14.97 -8.40
CA ALA A 374 -3.86 -14.86 -9.58
C ALA A 374 -2.58 -14.04 -9.36
N LYS A 375 -1.45 -14.54 -9.91
CA LYS A 375 -0.11 -13.94 -9.86
C LYS A 375 -0.18 -12.44 -9.51
N PRO A 376 0.23 -12.06 -8.29
CA PRO A 376 0.02 -10.71 -7.79
C PRO A 376 0.52 -9.71 -8.81
N HIS A 377 -0.33 -8.73 -9.09
CA HIS A 377 0.03 -7.70 -10.02
C HIS A 377 1.08 -6.81 -9.35
N VAL A 378 2.33 -6.90 -9.82
CA VAL A 378 3.44 -6.05 -9.40
C VAL A 378 3.37 -4.75 -10.18
N VAL A 379 3.21 -3.64 -9.46
CA VAL A 379 3.14 -2.31 -10.07
C VAL A 379 4.56 -1.78 -10.29
N SER A 380 4.74 -0.94 -11.31
CA SER A 380 6.03 -0.37 -11.64
C SER A 380 6.31 0.83 -10.73
N GLU A 381 7.11 0.68 -9.67
CA GLU A 381 7.30 1.70 -8.62
C GLU A 381 8.19 2.89 -9.01
N LEU A 382 8.13 3.97 -8.21
CA LEU A 382 8.90 5.19 -8.42
C LEU A 382 10.39 4.89 -8.41
N THR A 383 11.12 5.39 -9.41
CA THR A 383 12.58 5.22 -9.52
C THR A 383 13.36 6.36 -8.84
N ALA A 384 14.61 6.09 -8.46
CA ALA A 384 15.52 7.09 -7.91
C ALA A 384 15.72 8.27 -8.88
N SER A 385 15.74 7.99 -10.19
CA SER A 385 15.86 9.01 -11.23
C SER A 385 14.65 9.95 -11.29
N GLU A 386 13.42 9.42 -11.20
CA GLU A 386 12.18 10.20 -11.18
C GLU A 386 12.05 11.00 -9.89
N ALA A 387 12.35 10.38 -8.74
CA ALA A 387 12.38 11.06 -7.45
C ALA A 387 13.34 12.26 -7.46
N ALA A 388 14.53 12.10 -8.02
CA ALA A 388 15.49 13.19 -8.13
C ALA A 388 14.99 14.35 -9.03
N ASP A 389 14.11 14.09 -9.99
CA ASP A 389 13.54 15.13 -10.86
C ASP A 389 12.31 15.81 -10.23
N LEU A 390 11.52 15.06 -9.45
CA LEU A 390 10.46 15.53 -8.57
C LEU A 390 10.98 16.56 -7.55
N SER A 391 12.00 16.19 -6.75
CA SER A 391 12.51 17.07 -5.69
C SER A 391 13.12 18.35 -6.25
N LYS A 392 13.87 18.27 -7.36
CA LYS A 392 14.37 19.48 -8.07
C LYS A 392 13.24 20.39 -8.55
N GLY A 393 12.08 19.81 -8.88
CA GLY A 393 10.88 20.54 -9.24
C GLY A 393 10.31 21.33 -8.07
N ARG A 394 10.17 20.69 -6.90
CA ARG A 394 9.71 21.33 -5.67
C ARG A 394 10.61 22.46 -5.21
N GLU A 395 11.94 22.27 -5.23
CA GLU A 395 12.90 23.33 -4.89
C GLU A 395 12.71 24.58 -5.77
N ARG A 396 12.47 24.40 -7.07
CA ARG A 396 12.21 25.52 -7.99
C ARG A 396 10.89 26.24 -7.67
N ALA A 397 9.85 25.50 -7.27
CA ALA A 397 8.58 26.09 -6.87
C ALA A 397 8.72 26.92 -5.58
N ALA A 398 9.43 26.39 -4.57
CA ALA A 398 9.67 27.09 -3.30
C ALA A 398 10.44 28.43 -3.47
N HIS A 399 11.29 28.54 -4.50
CA HIS A 399 12.05 29.75 -4.81
C HIS A 399 11.34 30.73 -5.78
N ALA A 400 10.16 30.38 -6.29
CA ALA A 400 9.39 31.22 -7.21
C ALA A 400 8.41 32.18 -6.49
N HIS A 401 8.29 32.07 -5.16
CA HIS A 401 7.56 32.97 -4.26
C HIS A 401 8.50 34.03 -3.67
#